data_AF-A0A4P5TBH0-F1
#
_entry.id   AF-A0A4P5TBH0-F1
#
_cell.length_a   1.000
_cell.length_b   1.000
_cell.length_c   1.000
_cell.angle_alpha   90.00
_cell.angle_beta   90.00
_cell.angle_gamma   90.00
#
_symmetry.space_group_name_H-M   'P 1'
#
loop_
_entity.id
_entity.type
_entity.pdbx_description
1 polymer ?
#
loop_
_entity_poly.entity_id
_entity_poly.type
_entity_poly.pdbx_seq_one_letter_code
_entity_poly.pdbx_strand_id
1 'polypeptide(L)'
;MRYPLYFLIFFHIIFFNSVKAQSDIYEYHRRKDKLEHIGKCDSNVILIVGKKKSEIVGKFADSLIYEKLPGKNRWNVVGIYKDNFIYKNHPFRNRRVCIGKYIDGFIYKKGRQKENWTLVGKYSECTAGAAYLLLIFNNYETDLGFLPLFL
;
A
#
# COMPACT_ATOMS: atom_id res chain seq x y z
N MET A 1 -6.13 -51.15 -6.71
CA MET A 1 -6.16 -49.90 -5.91
C MET A 1 -5.09 -48.93 -6.45
N ARG A 2 -5.46 -47.91 -7.23
CA ARG A 2 -4.54 -46.99 -7.93
C ARG A 2 -4.92 -45.51 -7.71
N TYR A 3 -5.05 -45.08 -6.45
CA TYR A 3 -5.36 -43.68 -6.11
C TYR A 3 -4.40 -42.95 -5.13
N PRO A 4 -3.27 -43.50 -4.64
CA PRO A 4 -2.49 -42.78 -3.63
C PRO A 4 -1.73 -41.57 -4.20
N LEU A 5 -1.38 -41.60 -5.49
CA LEU A 5 -0.59 -40.53 -6.11
C LEU A 5 -1.40 -39.24 -6.33
N TYR A 6 -2.66 -39.37 -6.75
CA TYR A 6 -3.55 -38.22 -6.97
C TYR A 6 -3.93 -37.53 -5.65
N PHE A 7 -4.06 -38.28 -4.56
CA PHE A 7 -4.39 -37.73 -3.25
C PHE A 7 -3.24 -36.87 -2.69
N LEU A 8 -1.99 -37.29 -2.89
CA LEU A 8 -0.80 -36.51 -2.50
C LEU A 8 -0.64 -35.21 -3.29
N ILE A 9 -0.92 -35.24 -4.60
CA ILE A 9 -0.87 -34.05 -5.45
C ILE A 9 -1.97 -33.06 -5.04
N PHE A 10 -3.18 -33.54 -4.76
CA PHE A 10 -4.27 -32.70 -4.29
C PHE A 10 -3.95 -32.09 -2.91
N PHE A 11 -3.33 -32.86 -2.00
CA PHE A 11 -2.90 -32.35 -0.70
C PHE A 11 -1.78 -31.30 -0.83
N HIS A 12 -0.85 -31.46 -1.78
CA HIS A 12 0.16 -30.43 -2.08
C HIS A 12 -0.49 -29.16 -2.65
N ILE A 13 -1.43 -29.27 -3.59
CA ILE A 13 -2.14 -28.10 -4.13
C ILE A 13 -2.94 -27.37 -3.04
N ILE A 14 -3.56 -28.12 -2.11
CA ILE A 14 -4.28 -27.52 -0.97
C ILE A 14 -3.29 -26.88 0.01
N PHE A 15 -2.20 -27.55 0.40
CA PHE A 15 -1.20 -27.01 1.33
C PHE A 15 -0.51 -25.76 0.75
N PHE A 16 -0.14 -25.75 -0.53
CA PHE A 16 0.44 -24.56 -1.17
C PHE A 16 -0.56 -23.41 -1.34
N ASN A 17 -1.88 -23.68 -1.39
CA ASN A 17 -2.92 -22.64 -1.35
C ASN A 17 -3.29 -22.19 0.09
N SER A 18 -2.93 -22.96 1.12
CA SER A 18 -3.31 -22.69 2.52
C SER A 18 -2.15 -22.28 3.42
N VAL A 19 -0.91 -22.26 2.92
CA VAL A 19 0.10 -21.33 3.41
C VAL A 19 -0.37 -19.93 2.99
N LYS A 20 -1.25 -19.36 3.81
CA LYS A 20 -1.56 -17.92 3.82
C LYS A 20 -0.22 -17.20 3.81
N ALA A 21 0.18 -16.80 2.62
CA ALA A 21 1.33 -15.97 2.41
C ALA A 21 1.11 -14.70 3.27
N GLN A 22 2.14 -14.33 4.02
CA GLN A 22 2.11 -13.25 4.99
C GLN A 22 1.89 -11.92 4.27
N SER A 23 0.63 -11.49 4.24
CA SER A 23 0.17 -10.26 3.64
C SER A 23 0.28 -9.05 4.58
N ASP A 24 1.29 -9.05 5.45
CA ASP A 24 1.51 -8.04 6.48
C ASP A 24 2.18 -6.77 5.95
N ILE A 25 1.69 -5.62 6.40
CA ILE A 25 2.09 -4.29 5.96
C ILE A 25 2.90 -3.61 7.06
N TYR A 26 4.05 -3.03 6.71
CA TYR A 26 4.95 -2.36 7.65
C TYR A 26 5.29 -0.91 7.26
N GLU A 27 5.27 -0.02 8.25
CA GLU A 27 5.76 1.37 8.16
C GLU A 27 7.17 1.49 8.74
N TYR A 28 8.04 2.27 8.09
CA TYR A 28 9.40 2.52 8.56
C TYR A 28 9.51 3.82 9.37
N HIS A 29 9.93 3.71 10.63
CA HIS A 29 10.14 4.85 11.53
C HIS A 29 11.62 5.26 11.60
N ARG A 30 12.01 6.27 10.82
CA ARG A 30 13.40 6.74 10.72
C ARG A 30 14.05 7.13 12.07
N ARG A 31 13.31 7.73 13.00
CA ARG A 31 13.85 8.14 14.33
C ARG A 31 14.24 6.96 15.22
N LYS A 32 13.60 5.81 15.01
CA LYS A 32 13.78 4.61 15.82
C LYS A 32 14.48 3.48 15.05
N ASP A 33 14.80 3.75 13.78
CA ASP A 33 15.34 2.80 12.81
C ASP A 33 14.67 1.42 12.86
N LYS A 34 13.33 1.41 12.79
CA LYS A 34 12.54 0.17 12.92
C LYS A 34 11.37 0.12 11.95
N LEU A 35 10.97 -1.09 11.58
CA LEU A 35 9.72 -1.38 10.90
C LEU A 35 8.64 -1.74 11.93
N GLU A 36 7.48 -1.08 11.83
CA GLU A 36 6.32 -1.34 12.69
C GLU A 36 5.18 -1.92 11.84
N HIS A 37 4.55 -2.98 12.36
CA HIS A 37 3.41 -3.59 11.71
C HIS A 37 2.17 -2.71 11.88
N ILE A 38 1.50 -2.40 10.78
CA ILE A 38 0.38 -1.44 10.76
C ILE A 38 -0.88 -2.02 10.14
N GLY A 39 -0.81 -3.17 9.48
CA GLY A 39 -1.94 -3.66 8.72
C GLY A 39 -1.64 -4.92 7.97
N LYS A 40 -2.62 -5.33 7.18
CA LYS A 40 -2.49 -6.44 6.25
C LYS A 40 -3.32 -6.19 5.01
N CYS A 41 -2.94 -6.82 3.92
CA CYS A 41 -3.75 -6.90 2.72
C CYS A 41 -4.44 -8.26 2.65
N ASP A 42 -5.67 -8.31 2.19
CA ASP A 42 -6.33 -9.57 1.89
C ASP A 42 -7.12 -9.38 0.61
N SER A 43 -6.87 -10.22 -0.40
CA SER A 43 -7.66 -10.25 -1.63
C SER A 43 -7.84 -8.87 -2.29
N ASN A 44 -6.75 -8.11 -2.40
CA ASN A 44 -6.68 -6.73 -2.92
C ASN A 44 -7.36 -5.64 -2.05
N VAL A 45 -7.85 -5.99 -0.85
CA VAL A 45 -8.39 -5.08 0.14
C VAL A 45 -7.32 -4.74 1.17
N ILE A 46 -7.22 -3.47 1.54
CA ILE A 46 -6.22 -2.97 2.49
C ILE A 46 -6.90 -2.73 3.84
N LEU A 47 -6.40 -3.41 4.87
CA LEU A 47 -6.87 -3.31 6.25
C LEU A 47 -5.78 -2.72 7.13
N ILE A 48 -6.11 -1.65 7.87
CA ILE A 48 -5.20 -1.02 8.82
C ILE A 48 -5.63 -1.38 10.25
N VAL A 49 -4.66 -1.72 11.10
CA VAL A 49 -4.87 -2.08 12.50
C VAL A 49 -4.82 -0.80 13.33
N GLY A 50 -5.97 -0.29 13.75
CA GLY A 50 -6.07 0.84 14.69
C GLY A 50 -6.01 0.40 16.15
N LYS A 51 -5.86 1.36 17.08
CA LYS A 51 -5.79 1.11 18.54
C LYS A 51 -6.99 0.36 19.13
N LYS A 52 -8.17 0.46 18.51
CA LYS A 52 -9.43 -0.12 19.02
C LYS A 52 -10.00 -1.21 18.12
N LYS A 53 -9.97 -1.02 16.80
CA LYS A 53 -10.46 -1.99 15.80
C LYS A 53 -9.67 -1.84 14.50
N SER A 54 -9.68 -2.89 13.70
CA SER A 54 -9.16 -2.86 12.33
C SER A 54 -10.22 -2.37 11.36
N GLU A 55 -9.82 -1.59 10.36
CA GLU A 55 -10.74 -0.99 9.40
C GLU A 55 -10.28 -1.23 7.96
N ILE A 56 -11.26 -1.41 7.07
CA ILE A 56 -11.03 -1.47 5.62
C ILE A 56 -10.95 -0.04 5.10
N VAL A 57 -9.78 0.35 4.61
CA VAL A 57 -9.49 1.73 4.20
C VAL A 57 -9.38 1.89 2.68
N GLY A 58 -8.98 0.83 1.99
CA GLY A 58 -8.60 0.94 0.58
C GLY A 58 -8.75 -0.37 -0.16
N LYS A 59 -8.67 -0.28 -1.49
CA LYS A 59 -8.53 -1.44 -2.37
C LYS A 59 -7.71 -1.09 -3.60
N PHE A 60 -7.13 -2.11 -4.22
CA PHE A 60 -6.40 -2.00 -5.48
C PHE A 60 -7.10 -2.84 -6.54
N ALA A 61 -7.40 -2.27 -7.71
CA ALA A 61 -8.01 -3.01 -8.81
C ALA A 61 -7.66 -2.34 -10.14
N ASP A 62 -7.39 -3.12 -11.18
CA ASP A 62 -7.13 -2.62 -12.54
C ASP A 62 -6.07 -1.52 -12.61
N SER A 63 -4.97 -1.68 -11.86
CA SER A 63 -3.91 -0.68 -11.71
C SER A 63 -4.34 0.64 -11.03
N LEU A 64 -5.58 0.74 -10.56
CA LEU A 64 -6.14 1.88 -9.85
C LEU A 64 -6.11 1.64 -8.33
N ILE A 65 -5.86 2.74 -7.62
CA ILE A 65 -5.86 2.80 -6.16
C ILE A 65 -7.15 3.47 -5.71
N TYR A 66 -7.90 2.81 -4.82
CA TYR A 66 -9.17 3.29 -4.31
C TYR A 66 -9.17 3.49 -2.79
N GLU A 67 -9.88 4.52 -2.35
CA GLU A 67 -10.15 4.84 -0.95
C GLU A 67 -11.64 4.73 -0.62
N LYS A 68 -11.97 4.23 0.57
CA LYS A 68 -13.35 4.20 1.10
C LYS A 68 -13.68 5.52 1.82
N LEU A 69 -14.79 6.16 1.44
CA LEU A 69 -15.23 7.40 2.10
C LEU A 69 -15.86 7.15 3.48
N PRO A 70 -15.60 7.98 4.50
CA PRO A 70 -16.22 7.84 5.81
C PRO A 70 -17.74 8.04 5.73
N GLY A 71 -18.49 7.14 6.37
CA GLY A 71 -19.96 7.18 6.43
C GLY A 71 -20.69 6.87 5.11
N LYS A 72 -19.98 6.49 4.04
CA LYS A 72 -20.57 6.17 2.73
C LYS A 72 -20.04 4.82 2.22
N ASN A 73 -20.90 4.01 1.61
CA ASN A 73 -20.50 2.78 0.92
C ASN A 73 -19.99 3.06 -0.51
N ARG A 74 -19.19 4.12 -0.70
CA ARG A 74 -18.63 4.51 -2.00
C ARG A 74 -17.10 4.54 -1.98
N TRP A 75 -16.51 4.30 -3.14
CA TRP A 75 -15.07 4.25 -3.36
C TRP A 75 -14.64 5.40 -4.30
N ASN A 76 -13.49 6.01 -4.04
CA ASN A 76 -12.92 7.05 -4.89
C ASN A 76 -11.56 6.63 -5.46
N VAL A 77 -11.24 7.01 -6.69
CA VAL A 77 -9.93 6.75 -7.31
C VAL A 77 -8.96 7.84 -6.88
N VAL A 78 -7.88 7.44 -6.21
CA VAL A 78 -6.91 8.39 -5.61
C VAL A 78 -5.51 8.31 -6.22
N GLY A 79 -5.19 7.24 -6.94
CA GLY A 79 -3.89 7.06 -7.55
C GLY A 79 -3.84 5.86 -8.49
N ILE A 80 -2.68 5.69 -9.14
CA ILE A 80 -2.44 4.64 -10.13
C ILE A 80 -1.05 4.05 -9.94
N TYR A 81 -0.98 2.75 -10.13
CA TYR A 81 0.25 1.99 -10.19
C TYR A 81 0.54 1.58 -11.64
N LYS A 82 1.72 1.92 -12.14
CA LYS A 82 2.15 1.52 -13.48
C LYS A 82 3.67 1.39 -13.51
N ASP A 83 4.18 0.32 -14.12
CA ASP A 83 5.62 0.10 -14.36
C ASP A 83 6.48 0.25 -13.10
N ASN A 84 6.02 -0.30 -11.96
CA ASN A 84 6.65 -0.18 -10.64
C ASN A 84 6.64 1.22 -10.01
N PHE A 85 5.99 2.19 -10.66
CA PHE A 85 5.82 3.55 -10.16
C PHE A 85 4.40 3.83 -9.69
N ILE A 86 4.28 4.74 -8.74
CA ILE A 86 3.00 5.22 -8.20
C ILE A 86 2.79 6.68 -8.58
N TYR A 87 1.59 6.96 -9.09
CA TYR A 87 1.17 8.26 -9.59
C TYR A 87 -0.09 8.76 -8.89
N LYS A 88 -0.16 10.08 -8.67
CA LYS A 88 -1.35 10.80 -8.17
C LYS A 88 -1.72 11.93 -9.13
N ASN A 89 -3.01 12.30 -9.18
CA ASN A 89 -3.47 13.48 -9.90
C ASN A 89 -2.90 14.75 -9.26
N HIS A 90 -2.42 15.69 -10.08
CA HIS A 90 -1.99 16.99 -9.58
C HIS A 90 -3.23 17.85 -9.24
N PRO A 91 -3.26 18.56 -8.09
CA PRO A 91 -4.45 19.30 -7.65
C PRO A 91 -4.88 20.41 -8.62
N PHE A 92 -3.92 21.08 -9.27
CA PHE A 92 -4.17 22.23 -10.15
C PHE A 92 -3.85 22.00 -11.63
N ARG A 93 -3.45 20.79 -12.00
CA ARG A 93 -3.01 20.50 -13.38
C ARG A 93 -3.67 19.21 -13.80
N ASN A 94 -4.19 19.15 -15.02
CA ASN A 94 -4.75 17.92 -15.59
C ASN A 94 -3.63 16.94 -16.01
N ARG A 95 -2.75 16.59 -15.07
CA ARG A 95 -1.62 15.68 -15.26
C ARG A 95 -1.38 14.84 -14.02
N ARG A 96 -0.82 13.66 -14.23
CA ARG A 96 -0.37 12.76 -13.15
C ARG A 96 1.09 13.00 -12.83
N VAL A 97 1.46 12.87 -11.56
CA VAL A 97 2.84 13.04 -11.09
C VAL A 97 3.29 11.79 -10.36
N CYS A 98 4.50 11.33 -10.66
CA CYS A 98 5.15 10.22 -9.98
C CYS A 98 5.56 10.65 -8.56
N ILE A 99 5.12 9.89 -7.56
CA ILE A 99 5.32 10.19 -6.14
C ILE A 99 6.08 9.10 -5.39
N GLY A 100 6.13 7.88 -5.93
CA GLY A 100 6.73 6.74 -5.27
C GLY A 100 7.08 5.64 -6.25
N LYS A 101 7.84 4.67 -5.76
CA LYS A 101 8.12 3.41 -6.46
C LYS A 101 8.09 2.24 -5.48
N TYR A 102 7.72 1.08 -5.98
CA TYR A 102 7.73 -0.18 -5.25
C TYR A 102 8.66 -1.14 -5.98
N ILE A 103 9.70 -1.62 -5.29
CA ILE A 103 10.74 -2.48 -5.86
C ILE A 103 11.16 -3.48 -4.79
N ASP A 104 11.18 -4.77 -5.14
CA ASP A 104 11.68 -5.87 -4.31
C ASP A 104 11.07 -5.93 -2.89
N GLY A 105 9.76 -5.65 -2.77
CA GLY A 105 9.08 -5.65 -1.48
C GLY A 105 9.27 -4.39 -0.64
N PHE A 106 10.06 -3.43 -1.13
CA PHE A 106 10.32 -2.15 -0.46
C PHE A 106 9.61 -0.98 -1.13
N ILE A 107 9.24 -0.01 -0.29
CA ILE A 107 8.36 1.10 -0.64
C ILE A 107 9.17 2.41 -0.51
N TYR A 108 9.31 3.18 -1.59
CA TYR A 108 10.13 4.40 -1.64
C TYR A 108 9.38 5.67 -2.07
N LYS A 109 9.57 6.77 -1.34
CA LYS A 109 8.96 8.09 -1.60
C LYS A 109 9.91 8.96 -2.41
N LYS A 110 9.40 9.65 -3.42
CA LYS A 110 10.17 10.63 -4.20
C LYS A 110 10.36 11.93 -3.41
N GLY A 111 11.61 12.41 -3.33
CA GLY A 111 11.98 13.71 -2.75
C GLY A 111 11.71 14.90 -3.69
N ARG A 112 11.94 16.13 -3.19
CA ARG A 112 11.77 17.38 -3.97
C ARG A 112 12.82 17.56 -5.07
N GLN A 113 14.04 17.07 -4.84
CA GLN A 113 15.13 17.09 -5.82
C GLN A 113 15.07 15.85 -6.72
N LYS A 114 15.57 15.96 -7.95
CA LYS A 114 15.71 14.80 -8.86
C LYS A 114 16.50 13.69 -8.15
N GLU A 115 16.03 12.46 -8.30
CA GLU A 115 16.70 11.21 -7.88
C GLU A 115 16.81 10.90 -6.38
N ASN A 116 16.27 11.74 -5.49
CA ASN A 116 16.21 11.41 -4.07
C ASN A 116 15.00 10.48 -3.78
N TRP A 117 15.27 9.28 -3.25
CA TRP A 117 14.28 8.28 -2.87
C TRP A 117 14.46 7.87 -1.41
N THR A 118 13.39 7.92 -0.62
CA THR A 118 13.44 7.58 0.81
C THR A 118 12.61 6.34 1.09
N LEU A 119 13.18 5.37 1.81
CA LEU A 119 12.45 4.18 2.27
C LEU A 119 11.38 4.59 3.29
N VAL A 120 10.15 4.10 3.12
CA VAL A 120 9.02 4.41 4.01
C VAL A 120 8.27 3.18 4.51
N GLY A 121 8.48 2.02 3.90
CA GLY A 121 7.76 0.83 4.31
C GLY A 121 8.20 -0.42 3.57
N LYS A 122 7.58 -1.52 3.97
CA LYS A 122 7.83 -2.85 3.43
C LYS A 122 6.52 -3.59 3.27
N TYR A 123 6.35 -4.25 2.14
CA TYR A 123 5.24 -5.15 1.85
C TYR A 123 5.69 -6.23 0.88
N SER A 124 5.68 -7.48 1.34
CA SER A 124 6.31 -8.63 0.66
C SER A 124 5.50 -9.21 -0.49
N GLU A 125 4.19 -8.98 -0.51
CA GLU A 125 3.31 -9.42 -1.60
C GLU A 125 2.92 -8.21 -2.46
N CYS A 126 2.48 -8.39 -3.70
CA CYS A 126 2.28 -7.25 -4.60
C CYS A 126 0.79 -6.99 -4.90
N THR A 127 0.16 -6.23 -4.02
CA THR A 127 -1.04 -5.42 -4.33
C THR A 127 -0.67 -3.95 -4.29
N ALA A 128 0.15 -3.61 -5.30
CA ALA A 128 0.84 -2.35 -5.56
C ALA A 128 1.40 -1.67 -4.30
N GLY A 129 2.29 -2.36 -3.58
CA GLY A 129 2.98 -1.86 -2.37
C GLY A 129 2.01 -1.39 -1.29
N ALA A 130 0.99 -2.21 -1.02
CA ALA A 130 -0.25 -1.91 -0.27
C ALA A 130 -0.82 -0.53 -0.60
N ALA A 131 -1.09 -0.38 -1.91
CA ALA A 131 -1.41 0.84 -2.64
C ALA A 131 -0.65 2.07 -2.13
N TYR A 132 0.67 1.89 -2.14
CA TYR A 132 1.72 2.75 -1.59
C TYR A 132 1.33 3.38 -0.25
N LEU A 133 1.09 2.47 0.70
CA LEU A 133 0.61 2.69 2.06
C LEU A 133 -0.55 3.69 2.11
N LEU A 134 -1.59 3.31 1.35
CA LEU A 134 -2.77 4.09 0.95
C LEU A 134 -2.45 5.59 0.87
N LEU A 135 -1.47 5.82 -0.01
CA LEU A 135 -0.84 7.08 -0.35
C LEU A 135 -0.38 7.89 0.87
N ILE A 136 0.45 7.25 1.72
CA ILE A 136 1.01 7.85 2.94
C ILE A 136 -0.13 8.52 3.71
N PHE A 137 -1.16 7.70 3.98
CA PHE A 137 -2.34 8.01 4.78
C PHE A 137 -2.88 9.43 4.58
N ASN A 138 -3.31 9.75 3.35
CA ASN A 138 -4.05 10.98 3.02
C ASN A 138 -3.47 12.31 3.53
N ASN A 139 -2.14 12.35 3.68
CA ASN A 139 -1.35 13.42 4.28
C ASN A 139 -1.69 13.70 5.76
N TYR A 140 -0.71 13.60 6.65
CA TYR A 140 -0.80 14.06 8.05
C TYR A 140 -0.93 15.60 8.13
N GLU A 141 -2.17 16.05 7.92
CA GLU A 141 -2.76 17.40 7.89
C GLU A 141 -2.52 18.19 6.59
N THR A 142 -3.49 18.99 6.11
CA THR A 142 -3.19 20.16 5.26
C THR A 142 -1.95 20.83 5.84
N ASP A 143 -0.87 21.05 5.07
CA ASP A 143 0.38 21.61 5.59
C ASP A 143 0.11 22.71 6.64
N LEU A 144 0.53 22.48 7.90
CA LEU A 144 0.83 23.48 8.94
C LEU A 144 1.97 24.42 8.47
N GLY A 145 1.85 24.91 7.24
CA GLY A 145 2.79 25.66 6.43
C GLY A 145 2.12 26.80 5.66
N PHE A 146 0.89 27.19 6.02
CA PHE A 146 0.59 28.62 6.20
C PHE A 146 1.30 29.09 7.50
N LEU A 147 2.61 28.96 7.55
CA LEU A 147 3.42 30.04 8.06
C LEU A 147 4.14 30.55 6.84
N PRO A 148 3.65 31.65 6.23
CA PRO A 148 4.63 32.56 5.68
C PRO A 148 5.60 32.83 6.83
N LEU A 149 6.86 32.47 6.63
CA LEU A 149 7.94 33.31 7.10
C LEU A 149 7.69 34.71 6.50
N PHE A 150 6.78 35.45 7.10
CA PHE A 150 6.74 36.89 7.03
C PHE A 150 6.87 37.38 8.47
N LEU A 151 8.13 37.75 8.74
CA LEU A 151 8.59 38.73 9.71
C LEU A 151 8.37 38.39 11.19
#